data_AF-A0A7C7L8X1-F1
#
_entry.id   AF-A0A7C7L8X1-F1
#
_cell.length_a   1.000
_cell.length_b   1.000
_cell.length_c   1.000
_cell.angle_alpha   90.00
_cell.angle_beta   90.00
_cell.angle_gamma   90.00
#
_symmetry.space_group_name_H-M   'P 1'
#
loop_
_entity.id
_entity.type
_entity.pdbx_description
1 polymer ?
#
loop_
_entity_poly.entity_id
_entity_poly.type
_entity_poly.pdbx_seq_one_letter_code
_entity_poly.pdbx_strand_id
1 'polypeptide(L)'
;MASAGEIPRRRRQTKLIDMLHLHPLLQSWWQQLGSFCCANCNHSWQPFSSAAVIDDLSNRVNGNQVVMILSRTSAEMPTDELLMQGLTRYYLDGTLHRIEDVGDTLAAGSWLLHDRFKGLTNHLQRAAEGLNAAHSLEARVAVVVEDDFAEYQVDDYCAECHLSHDSSNLRLRLLGDNNWHDLLGAPLSEWGKLLDNQDKSAAARLVRFAIECGLHHLQVDRQLATLSLGEARRIELLTWISQSRSGQTLVFDEPGIGL
;
A
#
# COMPACT_ATOMS: atom_id res chain seq x y z
N MET A 1 6.56 -33.04 29.30
CA MET A 1 5.13 -32.69 29.34
C MET A 1 5.03 -31.23 29.74
N ALA A 2 4.85 -30.33 28.78
CA ALA A 2 4.56 -28.92 29.06
C ALA A 2 3.03 -28.84 29.30
N SER A 3 2.62 -28.25 30.42
CA SER A 3 1.21 -28.08 30.78
C SER A 3 0.52 -27.17 29.76
N ALA A 4 -0.65 -27.59 29.30
CA ALA A 4 -1.55 -26.80 28.47
C ALA A 4 -1.85 -25.46 29.16
N GLY A 5 -1.33 -24.36 28.58
CA GLY A 5 -1.57 -23.00 29.07
C GLY A 5 -0.33 -22.11 29.23
N GLU A 6 0.89 -22.65 29.16
CA GLU A 6 2.09 -21.78 29.16
C GLU A 6 2.47 -21.34 27.75
N ILE A 7 2.38 -20.02 27.52
CA ILE A 7 2.98 -19.36 26.35
C ILE A 7 4.51 -19.65 26.40
N PRO A 8 5.12 -20.28 25.38
CA PRO A 8 6.53 -20.67 25.39
C PRO A 8 7.47 -19.50 25.69
N ARG A 9 8.53 -19.70 26.48
CA ARG A 9 9.48 -18.64 26.93
C ARG A 9 10.09 -17.78 25.81
N ARG A 10 10.11 -18.25 24.55
CA ARG A 10 10.54 -17.47 23.35
C ARG A 10 9.54 -16.39 22.90
N ARG A 11 8.30 -16.37 23.42
CA ARG A 11 7.24 -15.39 23.07
C ARG A 11 7.14 -14.19 24.01
N ARG A 12 8.05 -14.01 24.98
CA ARG A 12 7.94 -12.92 25.98
C ARG A 12 7.96 -11.50 25.41
N GLN A 13 8.56 -11.32 24.23
CA GLN A 13 8.62 -10.02 23.55
C GLN A 13 7.66 -9.93 22.35
N THR A 14 6.91 -10.99 22.03
CA THR A 14 5.95 -10.98 20.93
C THR A 14 4.80 -10.05 21.30
N LYS A 15 4.43 -9.16 20.38
CA LYS A 15 3.26 -8.29 20.51
C LYS A 15 2.03 -8.95 19.91
N LEU A 16 0.85 -8.50 20.30
CA LEU A 16 -0.42 -8.95 19.74
C LEU A 16 -0.46 -8.81 18.21
N ILE A 17 0.01 -7.67 17.70
CA ILE A 17 0.08 -7.37 16.26
C ILE A 17 0.89 -8.41 15.47
N ASP A 18 1.97 -8.94 16.06
CA ASP A 18 2.83 -9.93 15.41
C ASP A 18 2.19 -11.31 15.42
N MET A 19 1.59 -11.68 16.57
CA MET A 19 0.92 -12.96 16.76
C MET A 19 -0.24 -13.17 15.78
N LEU A 20 -0.98 -12.10 15.51
CA LEU A 20 -2.11 -12.11 14.58
C LEU A 20 -1.71 -11.80 13.13
N HIS A 21 -0.41 -11.61 12.84
CA HIS A 21 0.07 -11.12 11.54
C HIS A 21 -0.66 -9.86 11.05
N LEU A 22 -1.06 -9.00 11.99
CA LEU A 22 -1.90 -7.84 11.74
C LEU A 22 -1.07 -6.65 11.21
N HIS A 23 0.24 -6.59 11.52
CA HIS A 23 1.12 -5.49 11.11
C HIS A 23 1.17 -5.28 9.59
N PRO A 24 1.52 -6.28 8.75
CA PRO A 24 1.57 -6.09 7.31
C PRO A 24 0.18 -5.78 6.72
N LEU A 25 -0.89 -6.31 7.30
CA LEU A 25 -2.25 -6.05 6.85
C LEU A 25 -2.69 -4.61 7.13
N LEU A 26 -2.47 -4.14 8.36
CA LEU A 26 -2.75 -2.77 8.74
C LEU A 26 -1.84 -1.79 8.01
N GLN A 27 -0.56 -2.11 7.83
CA GLN A 27 0.38 -1.25 7.11
C GLN A 27 0.01 -1.13 5.63
N SER A 28 -0.35 -2.24 4.98
CA SER A 28 -0.82 -2.22 3.58
C SER A 28 -2.13 -1.46 3.44
N TRP A 29 -3.09 -1.66 4.35
CA TRP A 29 -4.33 -0.90 4.39
C TRP A 29 -4.09 0.59 4.64
N TRP A 30 -3.19 0.91 5.57
CA TRP A 30 -2.77 2.26 5.95
C TRP A 30 -2.22 3.01 4.73
N GLN A 31 -1.28 2.39 4.00
CA GLN A 31 -0.72 2.94 2.76
C GLN A 31 -1.74 3.16 1.64
N GLN A 32 -2.88 2.47 1.65
CA GLN A 32 -3.92 2.64 0.63
C GLN A 32 -4.87 3.81 0.90
N LEU A 33 -4.94 4.31 2.15
CA LEU A 33 -5.93 5.30 2.57
C LEU A 33 -5.34 6.59 3.15
N GLY A 34 -4.12 6.54 3.68
CA GLY A 34 -3.49 7.71 4.25
C GLY A 34 -2.91 8.64 3.19
N SER A 35 -2.98 9.93 3.45
CA SER A 35 -2.22 10.93 2.71
C SER A 35 -0.82 11.04 3.30
N PHE A 36 0.22 10.99 2.46
CA PHE A 36 1.54 11.43 2.86
C PHE A 36 1.51 12.90 3.28
N CYS A 37 2.36 13.25 4.22
CA CYS A 37 2.60 14.59 4.73
C CYS A 37 4.11 14.80 4.82
N CYS A 38 4.57 15.93 4.31
CA CYS A 38 5.97 16.32 4.43
C CYS A 38 6.29 16.65 5.89
N ALA A 39 7.31 16.01 6.47
CA ALA A 39 7.71 16.29 7.85
C ALA A 39 8.22 17.74 8.06
N ASN A 40 8.64 18.43 6.99
CA ASN A 40 9.17 19.78 7.05
C ASN A 40 8.09 20.87 6.92
N CYS A 41 7.18 20.77 5.94
CA CYS A 41 6.18 21.80 5.67
C CYS A 41 4.73 21.36 5.88
N ASN A 42 4.50 20.08 6.23
CA ASN A 42 3.17 19.50 6.42
C ASN A 42 2.26 19.50 5.18
N HIS A 43 2.81 19.81 4.00
CA HIS A 43 2.14 19.60 2.70
C HIS A 43 1.68 18.16 2.60
N SER A 44 0.45 17.93 2.15
CA SER A 44 -0.17 16.61 2.12
C SER A 44 -0.57 16.18 0.70
N TRP A 45 -0.27 14.94 0.34
CA TRP A 45 -0.62 14.35 -0.96
C TRP A 45 -0.97 12.86 -0.80
N GLN A 46 -1.67 12.29 -1.78
CA GLN A 46 -1.98 10.86 -1.79
C GLN A 46 -0.78 10.06 -2.36
N PRO A 47 -0.48 8.89 -1.80
CA PRO A 47 0.49 7.95 -2.38
C PRO A 47 0.20 7.69 -3.85
N PHE A 48 1.26 7.43 -4.64
CA PHE A 48 1.03 6.89 -5.97
C PHE A 48 0.27 5.55 -5.86
N SER A 49 -0.88 5.48 -6.52
CA SER A 49 -1.67 4.26 -6.65
C SER A 49 -2.22 4.19 -8.06
N SER A 50 -1.91 3.12 -8.77
CA SER A 50 -2.46 2.89 -10.11
C SER A 50 -3.99 2.92 -10.11
N ALA A 51 -4.63 2.44 -9.04
CA ALA A 51 -6.09 2.53 -8.90
C ALA A 51 -6.59 3.98 -8.78
N ALA A 52 -5.92 4.82 -8.00
CA ALA A 52 -6.29 6.24 -7.84
C ALA A 52 -6.08 7.03 -9.14
N VAL A 53 -4.97 6.76 -9.86
CA VAL A 53 -4.71 7.34 -11.17
C VAL A 53 -5.78 6.91 -12.18
N ILE A 54 -6.17 5.62 -12.20
CA ILE A 54 -7.23 5.13 -13.09
C ILE A 54 -8.58 5.78 -12.78
N ASP A 55 -8.90 6.01 -11.51
CA ASP A 55 -10.13 6.69 -11.11
C ASP A 55 -10.14 8.15 -11.59
N ASP A 56 -9.04 8.89 -11.41
CA ASP A 56 -8.86 10.25 -11.97
C ASP A 56 -9.01 10.25 -13.49
N LEU A 57 -8.33 9.33 -14.18
CA LEU A 57 -8.40 9.20 -15.64
C LEU A 57 -9.80 8.82 -16.11
N SER A 58 -10.56 8.02 -15.35
CA SER A 58 -11.93 7.64 -15.72
C SER A 58 -12.88 8.85 -15.75
N ASN A 59 -12.57 9.91 -15.00
CA ASN A 59 -13.31 11.16 -15.01
C ASN A 59 -12.86 12.12 -16.13
N ARG A 60 -11.62 11.96 -16.63
CA ARG A 60 -11.00 12.87 -17.63
C ARG A 60 -11.06 12.33 -19.06
N VAL A 61 -10.91 11.02 -19.24
CA VAL A 61 -10.82 10.36 -20.54
C VAL A 61 -12.21 10.04 -21.07
N ASN A 62 -12.56 10.62 -22.21
CA ASN A 62 -13.84 10.41 -22.88
C ASN A 62 -13.67 9.60 -24.17
N GLY A 63 -14.45 8.54 -24.32
CA GLY A 63 -14.54 7.79 -25.57
C GLY A 63 -13.25 7.08 -25.96
N ASN A 64 -12.69 7.44 -27.13
CA ASN A 64 -11.61 6.70 -27.79
C ASN A 64 -10.27 7.47 -27.83
N GLN A 65 -10.07 8.37 -26.87
CA GLN A 65 -8.85 9.17 -26.75
C GLN A 65 -7.61 8.29 -26.56
N VAL A 66 -6.48 8.76 -27.09
CA VAL A 66 -5.18 8.12 -26.89
C VAL A 66 -4.68 8.43 -25.49
N VAL A 67 -4.34 7.38 -24.75
CA VAL A 67 -3.71 7.44 -23.44
C VAL A 67 -2.29 6.92 -23.56
N MET A 68 -1.32 7.66 -23.03
CA MET A 68 0.08 7.25 -22.92
C MET A 68 0.51 7.24 -21.46
N ILE A 69 1.19 6.18 -21.04
CA ILE A 69 1.76 6.07 -19.69
C ILE A 69 3.27 6.19 -19.81
N LEU A 70 3.83 7.11 -19.04
CA LEU A 70 5.23 7.51 -19.11
C LEU A 70 5.91 7.37 -17.75
N SER A 71 7.22 7.11 -17.74
CA SER A 71 8.07 7.25 -16.56
C SER A 71 9.24 8.21 -16.83
N ARG A 72 9.67 8.97 -15.83
CA ARG A 72 10.79 9.92 -15.99
C ARG A 72 12.11 9.30 -15.54
N THR A 73 13.14 9.34 -16.38
CA THR A 73 14.47 8.89 -15.99
C THR A 73 15.05 9.78 -14.88
N SER A 74 15.57 9.15 -13.82
CA SER A 74 16.22 9.85 -12.70
C SER A 74 17.69 10.17 -13.00
N ALA A 75 18.32 9.37 -13.86
CA ALA A 75 19.70 9.51 -14.30
C ALA A 75 19.82 9.31 -15.82
N GLU A 76 21.02 9.54 -16.34
CA GLU A 76 21.35 9.19 -17.73
C GLU A 76 21.37 7.67 -17.87
N MET A 77 20.67 7.15 -18.88
CA MET A 77 20.41 5.71 -19.04
C MET A 77 21.03 5.19 -20.34
N PRO A 78 21.74 4.06 -20.33
CA PRO A 78 22.20 3.41 -21.55
C PRO A 78 21.03 2.98 -22.45
N THR A 79 21.12 3.29 -23.74
CA THR A 79 20.05 2.99 -24.72
C THR A 79 19.83 1.48 -24.87
N ASP A 80 20.90 0.69 -24.84
CA ASP A 80 20.84 -0.77 -24.95
C ASP A 80 20.11 -1.42 -23.77
N GLU A 81 20.34 -0.93 -22.56
CA GLU A 81 19.65 -1.40 -21.36
C GLU A 81 18.14 -1.12 -21.43
N LEU A 82 17.75 0.10 -21.86
CA LEU A 82 16.35 0.46 -22.07
C LEU A 82 15.67 -0.46 -23.10
N LEU A 83 16.35 -0.73 -24.22
CA LEU A 83 15.84 -1.62 -25.26
C LEU A 83 15.70 -3.06 -24.76
N MET A 84 16.63 -3.56 -23.94
CA MET A 84 16.53 -4.89 -23.31
C MET A 84 15.35 -4.99 -22.34
N GLN A 85 14.98 -3.89 -21.70
CA GLN A 85 13.79 -3.78 -20.85
C GLN A 85 12.48 -3.65 -21.67
N GLY A 86 12.57 -3.61 -23.01
CA GLY A 86 11.42 -3.49 -23.91
C GLY A 86 10.95 -2.06 -24.15
N LEU A 87 11.65 -1.07 -23.61
CA LEU A 87 11.36 0.34 -23.84
C LEU A 87 11.95 0.77 -25.18
N THR A 88 11.09 1.24 -26.08
CA THR A 88 11.50 1.57 -27.46
C THR A 88 11.31 3.03 -27.83
N ARG A 89 10.55 3.78 -27.02
CA ARG A 89 10.19 5.17 -27.30
C ARG A 89 10.30 6.05 -26.06
N TYR A 90 10.60 7.31 -26.29
CA TYR A 90 10.52 8.37 -25.30
C TYR A 90 9.68 9.54 -25.83
N TYR A 91 9.15 10.35 -24.93
CA TYR A 91 8.28 11.48 -25.19
C TYR A 91 9.04 12.79 -24.92
N LEU A 92 9.05 13.68 -25.90
CA LEU A 92 9.71 14.99 -25.82
C LEU A 92 8.89 15.99 -26.65
N ASP A 93 8.61 17.16 -26.08
CA ASP A 93 7.95 18.29 -26.76
C ASP A 93 6.67 17.95 -27.53
N GLY A 94 5.82 17.09 -26.96
CA GLY A 94 4.55 16.71 -27.59
C GLY A 94 4.64 15.49 -28.51
N THR A 95 5.84 14.98 -28.80
CA THR A 95 6.06 13.93 -29.78
C THR A 95 6.80 12.72 -29.23
N LEU A 96 6.49 11.55 -29.81
CA LEU A 96 7.20 10.31 -29.51
C LEU A 96 8.38 10.13 -30.45
N HIS A 97 9.54 9.85 -29.87
CA HIS A 97 10.80 9.58 -30.56
C HIS A 97 11.25 8.14 -30.26
N ARG A 98 12.03 7.54 -31.15
CA ARG A 98 12.60 6.20 -30.91
C ARG A 98 13.89 6.35 -30.12
N ILE A 99 14.09 5.47 -29.15
CA ILE A 99 15.31 5.47 -28.32
C ILE A 99 16.54 5.10 -29.19
N GLU A 100 16.36 4.22 -30.18
CA GLU A 100 17.40 3.86 -31.17
C GLU A 100 18.03 5.07 -31.90
N ASP A 101 17.31 6.20 -32.00
CA ASP A 101 17.76 7.37 -32.75
C ASP A 101 18.60 8.35 -31.90
N VAL A 102 18.74 8.12 -30.59
CA VAL A 102 19.40 9.06 -29.65
C VAL A 102 20.92 8.86 -29.56
N GLY A 103 21.40 7.65 -29.85
CA GLY A 103 22.80 7.26 -29.66
C GLY A 103 22.98 6.32 -28.46
N ASP A 104 24.13 6.42 -27.77
CA ASP A 104 24.51 5.48 -26.72
C ASP A 104 23.73 5.65 -25.41
N THR A 105 23.34 6.88 -25.08
CA THR A 105 22.65 7.21 -23.82
C THR A 105 21.45 8.12 -24.03
N LEU A 106 20.43 7.91 -23.19
CA LEU A 106 19.27 8.79 -23.05
C LEU A 106 19.48 9.71 -21.84
N ALA A 107 19.30 11.01 -22.05
CA ALA A 107 19.50 12.02 -21.02
C ALA A 107 18.59 11.82 -19.79
N ALA A 108 19.09 12.22 -18.62
CA ALA A 108 18.29 12.28 -17.40
C ALA A 108 17.08 13.20 -17.57
N GLY A 109 15.97 12.86 -16.92
CA GLY A 109 14.73 13.62 -17.00
C GLY A 109 13.88 13.35 -18.24
N SER A 110 14.27 12.41 -19.11
CA SER A 110 13.52 11.99 -20.29
C SER A 110 12.30 11.14 -19.93
N TRP A 111 11.22 11.26 -20.69
CA TRP A 111 9.98 10.52 -20.44
C TRP A 111 9.90 9.24 -21.28
N LEU A 112 10.08 8.08 -20.66
CA LEU A 112 10.02 6.77 -21.31
C LEU A 112 8.58 6.31 -21.47
N LEU A 113 8.22 5.79 -22.65
CA LEU A 113 6.88 5.26 -22.92
C LEU A 113 6.75 3.80 -22.47
N HIS A 114 5.85 3.55 -21.52
CA HIS A 114 5.52 2.20 -21.03
C HIS A 114 4.35 1.59 -21.79
N ASP A 115 3.29 2.38 -22.02
CA ASP A 115 2.13 1.89 -22.76
C ASP A 115 1.43 3.02 -23.54
N ARG A 116 0.76 2.63 -24.62
CA ARG A 116 -0.09 3.48 -25.45
C ARG A 116 -1.30 2.69 -25.93
N PHE A 117 -2.49 3.18 -25.62
CA PHE A 117 -3.76 2.56 -26.03
C PHE A 117 -4.84 3.62 -26.29
N LYS A 118 -5.95 3.21 -26.90
CA LYS A 118 -7.10 4.07 -27.19
C LYS A 118 -8.31 3.65 -26.35
N GLY A 119 -8.88 4.60 -25.63
CA GLY A 119 -10.04 4.38 -24.76
C GLY A 119 -9.70 3.65 -23.46
N LEU A 120 -9.90 4.31 -22.33
CA LEU A 120 -9.54 3.76 -21.02
C LEU A 120 -10.45 2.61 -20.57
N THR A 121 -11.76 2.69 -20.86
CA THR A 121 -12.79 1.78 -20.33
C THR A 121 -12.54 0.30 -20.66
N ASN A 122 -12.00 0.01 -21.85
CA ASN A 122 -11.69 -1.36 -22.27
C ASN A 122 -10.28 -1.82 -21.86
N HIS A 123 -9.50 -0.93 -21.25
CA HIS A 123 -8.08 -1.11 -21.01
C HIS A 123 -7.68 -0.81 -19.56
N LEU A 124 -8.62 -0.84 -18.60
CA LEU A 124 -8.35 -0.58 -17.18
C LEU A 124 -7.24 -1.46 -16.61
N GLN A 125 -7.27 -2.78 -16.87
CA GLN A 125 -6.22 -3.69 -16.40
C GLN A 125 -4.86 -3.36 -17.02
N ARG A 126 -4.84 -3.11 -18.33
CA ARG A 126 -3.63 -2.74 -19.07
C ARG A 126 -3.05 -1.41 -18.57
N ALA A 127 -3.91 -0.44 -18.28
CA ALA A 127 -3.53 0.83 -17.68
C ALA A 127 -2.88 0.61 -16.30
N ALA A 128 -3.45 -0.26 -15.46
CA ALA A 128 -2.89 -0.58 -14.16
C ALA A 128 -1.50 -1.22 -14.28
N GLU A 129 -1.34 -2.18 -15.19
CA GLU A 129 -0.07 -2.84 -15.48
C GLU A 129 1.00 -1.82 -15.95
N GLY A 130 0.66 -0.95 -16.90
CA GLY A 130 1.55 0.10 -17.38
C GLY A 130 1.94 1.12 -16.31
N LEU A 131 0.99 1.54 -15.47
CA LEU A 131 1.24 2.47 -14.35
C LEU A 131 2.17 1.87 -13.30
N ASN A 132 1.95 0.60 -12.95
CA ASN A 132 2.81 -0.11 -12.00
C ASN A 132 4.22 -0.33 -12.56
N ALA A 133 4.35 -0.67 -13.85
CA ALA A 133 5.65 -0.79 -14.52
C ALA A 133 6.40 0.55 -14.53
N ALA A 134 5.72 1.64 -14.87
CA ALA A 134 6.29 2.99 -14.84
C ALA A 134 6.79 3.39 -13.45
N HIS A 135 6.02 3.09 -12.41
CA HIS A 135 6.37 3.41 -11.03
C HIS A 135 7.54 2.56 -10.50
N SER A 136 7.69 1.31 -10.96
CA SER A 136 8.73 0.38 -10.49
C SER A 136 10.17 0.82 -10.77
N LEU A 137 10.36 1.76 -11.69
CA LEU A 137 11.67 2.32 -12.04
C LEU A 137 12.12 3.46 -11.11
N GLU A 138 11.52 3.60 -9.91
CA GLU A 138 11.73 4.74 -8.99
C GLU A 138 11.61 6.09 -9.73
N ALA A 139 10.68 6.13 -10.68
CA ALA A 139 10.58 7.16 -11.70
C ALA A 139 9.25 7.90 -11.54
N ARG A 140 9.25 9.22 -11.77
CA ARG A 140 8.01 10.01 -11.81
C ARG A 140 7.10 9.45 -12.91
N VAL A 141 5.82 9.23 -12.62
CA VAL A 141 4.87 8.72 -13.60
C VAL A 141 4.14 9.90 -14.24
N ALA A 142 3.93 9.87 -15.54
CA ALA A 142 3.03 10.81 -16.18
C ALA A 142 2.03 10.07 -17.07
N VAL A 143 0.84 10.64 -17.21
CA VAL A 143 -0.16 10.19 -18.16
C VAL A 143 -0.45 11.33 -19.11
N VAL A 144 -0.45 11.01 -20.40
CA VAL A 144 -0.82 11.94 -21.46
C VAL A 144 -2.12 11.46 -22.08
N VAL A 145 -3.12 12.34 -22.10
CA VAL A 145 -4.42 12.10 -22.74
C VAL A 145 -4.56 13.09 -23.89
N GLU A 146 -4.40 12.61 -25.12
CA GLU A 146 -4.20 13.48 -26.30
C GLU A 146 -3.04 14.48 -26.07
N ASP A 147 -3.35 15.74 -25.77
CA ASP A 147 -2.38 16.82 -25.52
C ASP A 147 -2.30 17.22 -24.03
N ASP A 148 -3.13 16.61 -23.17
CA ASP A 148 -3.17 16.92 -21.74
C ASP A 148 -2.15 16.07 -20.97
N PHE A 149 -1.12 16.71 -20.43
CA PHE A 149 -0.01 16.08 -19.73
C PHE A 149 -0.19 16.23 -18.22
N ALA A 150 -0.39 15.10 -17.52
CA ALA A 150 -0.52 15.06 -16.06
C ALA A 150 0.61 14.24 -15.44
N GLU A 151 1.41 14.87 -14.60
CA GLU A 151 2.42 14.19 -13.77
C GLU A 151 1.79 13.71 -12.47
N TYR A 152 2.04 12.46 -12.13
CA TYR A 152 1.69 11.84 -10.86
C TYR A 152 2.99 11.62 -10.07
N GLN A 153 3.04 12.24 -8.90
CA GLN A 153 4.24 12.28 -8.08
C GLN A 153 4.50 10.91 -7.45
N VAL A 154 5.73 10.44 -7.57
CA VAL A 154 6.27 9.31 -6.81
C VAL A 154 6.94 9.92 -5.57
N ASP A 155 6.88 9.22 -4.44
CA ASP A 155 7.04 9.76 -3.08
C ASP A 155 8.48 10.18 -2.70
N ASP A 156 9.22 10.80 -3.62
CA ASP A 156 10.67 10.99 -3.52
C ASP A 156 11.05 12.39 -2.99
N TYR A 157 10.13 13.36 -3.03
CA TYR A 157 10.28 14.71 -2.46
C TYR A 157 8.96 15.48 -2.30
N CYS A 158 8.95 16.52 -1.47
CA CYS A 158 7.81 17.40 -1.28
C CYS A 158 7.63 18.40 -2.43
N ALA A 159 6.42 18.52 -2.98
CA ALA A 159 6.11 19.53 -4.01
C ALA A 159 6.24 20.99 -3.53
N GLU A 160 6.00 21.27 -2.24
CA GLU A 160 6.07 22.63 -1.69
C GLU A 160 7.48 23.03 -1.25
N CYS A 161 8.17 22.17 -0.50
CA CYS A 161 9.45 22.52 0.10
C CYS A 161 10.67 21.82 -0.51
N HIS A 162 10.45 20.99 -1.55
CA HIS A 162 11.49 20.26 -2.29
C HIS A 162 12.41 19.39 -1.43
N LEU A 163 12.01 19.08 -0.20
CA LEU A 163 12.75 18.17 0.66
C LEU A 163 12.58 16.76 0.13
N SER A 164 13.67 16.04 -0.09
CA SER A 164 13.61 14.65 -0.47
C SER A 164 12.93 13.83 0.62
N HIS A 165 12.11 12.90 0.20
CA HIS A 165 11.38 11.97 1.02
C HIS A 165 12.01 10.58 0.90
N ASP A 166 12.21 9.92 2.04
CA ASP A 166 12.61 8.54 2.17
C ASP A 166 11.68 7.83 3.16
N SER A 167 11.88 6.51 3.32
CA SER A 167 11.11 5.69 4.27
C SER A 167 11.17 6.18 5.74
N SER A 168 12.04 7.13 6.07
CA SER A 168 12.23 7.66 7.42
C SER A 168 11.61 9.03 7.67
N ASN A 169 11.29 9.81 6.63
CA ASN A 169 10.86 11.20 6.76
C ASN A 169 9.48 11.52 6.16
N LEU A 170 8.82 10.54 5.53
CA LEU A 170 7.42 10.59 5.12
C LEU A 170 6.50 10.29 6.29
N ARG A 171 5.60 11.22 6.61
CA ARG A 171 4.50 10.94 7.55
C ARG A 171 3.31 10.48 6.77
N LEU A 172 2.76 9.31 7.06
CA LEU A 172 1.44 8.96 6.58
C LEU A 172 0.41 9.42 7.61
N ARG A 173 -0.58 10.19 7.18
CA ARG A 173 -1.70 10.67 8.00
C ARG A 173 -2.98 10.05 7.47
N LEU A 174 -3.80 9.48 8.36
CA LEU A 174 -5.11 8.95 8.00
C LEU A 174 -6.20 9.88 8.56
N LEU A 175 -7.35 9.94 7.87
CA LEU A 175 -8.59 10.66 8.22
C LEU A 175 -8.57 11.29 9.63
N GLY A 176 -8.13 12.55 9.73
CA GLY A 176 -7.93 13.27 10.98
C GLY A 176 -6.46 13.63 11.27
N ASP A 177 -6.09 13.64 12.56
CA ASP A 177 -4.78 14.10 13.04
C ASP A 177 -3.82 12.98 13.47
N ASN A 178 -4.25 11.71 13.47
CA ASN A 178 -3.48 10.58 14.03
C ASN A 178 -2.37 10.09 13.08
N ASN A 179 -1.21 9.73 13.64
CA ASN A 179 -0.11 9.09 12.91
C ASN A 179 -0.07 7.56 13.14
N TRP A 180 0.73 6.83 12.34
CA TRP A 180 0.85 5.36 12.45
C TRP A 180 1.29 4.90 13.84
N HIS A 181 2.24 5.61 14.45
CA HIS A 181 2.79 5.27 15.75
C HIS A 181 1.72 5.39 16.85
N ASP A 182 0.92 6.46 16.82
CA ASP A 182 -0.18 6.67 17.76
C ASP A 182 -1.21 5.52 17.65
N LEU A 183 -1.50 5.09 16.43
CA LEU A 183 -2.48 4.03 16.19
C LEU A 183 -1.97 2.63 16.52
N LEU A 184 -0.68 2.36 16.44
CA LEU A 184 -0.12 1.10 16.95
C LEU A 184 -0.40 0.91 18.44
N GLY A 185 -0.44 2.00 19.21
CA GLY A 185 -0.84 2.02 20.61
C GLY A 185 -2.35 2.08 20.85
N ALA A 186 -3.16 2.19 19.80
CA ALA A 186 -4.61 2.27 19.93
C ALA A 186 -5.25 0.89 20.22
N PRO A 187 -6.36 0.85 20.97
CA PRO A 187 -7.11 -0.39 21.19
C PRO A 187 -7.77 -0.89 19.90
N LEU A 188 -8.00 -2.20 19.81
CA LEU A 188 -8.67 -2.82 18.66
C LEU A 188 -10.05 -2.21 18.34
N SER A 189 -10.76 -1.69 19.34
CA SER A 189 -12.02 -0.95 19.16
C SER A 189 -11.86 0.34 18.35
N GLU A 190 -10.73 1.04 18.45
CA GLU A 190 -10.46 2.23 17.66
C GLU A 190 -10.13 1.86 16.21
N TRP A 191 -9.31 0.82 16.03
CA TRP A 191 -9.08 0.23 14.71
C TRP A 191 -10.38 -0.24 14.05
N GLY A 192 -11.30 -0.83 14.80
CA GLY A 192 -12.62 -1.23 14.27
C GLY A 192 -13.50 -0.07 13.82
N LYS A 193 -13.33 1.14 14.36
CA LYS A 193 -14.02 2.35 13.88
C LYS A 193 -13.40 2.87 12.58
N LEU A 194 -12.07 2.79 12.47
CA LEU A 194 -11.33 3.20 11.27
C LEU A 194 -11.56 2.24 10.10
N LEU A 195 -11.61 0.93 10.39
CA LEU A 195 -11.90 -0.15 9.46
C LEU A 195 -13.42 -0.34 9.33
N ASP A 196 -14.13 0.64 8.77
CA ASP A 196 -15.60 0.64 8.60
C ASP A 196 -16.14 -0.72 8.09
N ASN A 197 -17.39 -1.04 8.41
CA ASN A 197 -18.04 -2.31 8.08
C ASN A 197 -18.13 -2.61 6.57
N GLN A 198 -17.90 -1.62 5.71
CA GLN A 198 -17.81 -1.81 4.26
C GLN A 198 -16.42 -2.24 3.78
N ASP A 199 -15.38 -2.09 4.62
CA ASP A 199 -14.03 -2.55 4.30
C ASP A 199 -13.95 -4.07 4.31
N LYS A 200 -13.64 -4.62 3.13
CA LYS A 200 -13.48 -6.07 2.89
C LYS A 200 -12.02 -6.50 2.97
N SER A 201 -11.11 -5.66 3.46
CA SER A 201 -9.70 -5.98 3.67
C SER A 201 -9.52 -7.14 4.65
N ALA A 202 -8.40 -7.84 4.56
CA ALA A 202 -8.05 -8.88 5.53
C ALA A 202 -7.86 -8.30 6.94
N ALA A 203 -7.35 -7.06 7.03
CA ALA A 203 -7.24 -6.31 8.28
C ALA A 203 -8.61 -6.11 8.94
N ALA A 204 -9.58 -5.54 8.22
CA ALA A 204 -10.93 -5.28 8.72
C ALA A 204 -11.62 -6.56 9.23
N ARG A 205 -11.50 -7.67 8.51
CA ARG A 205 -12.04 -8.96 8.94
C ARG A 205 -11.42 -9.44 10.26
N LEU A 206 -10.08 -9.38 10.37
CA LEU A 206 -9.38 -9.88 11.55
C LEU A 206 -9.69 -9.02 12.79
N VAL A 207 -9.68 -7.69 12.64
CA VAL A 207 -10.01 -6.76 13.73
C VAL A 207 -11.46 -6.96 14.19
N ARG A 208 -12.40 -7.14 13.27
CA ARG A 208 -13.79 -7.45 13.61
C ARG A 208 -13.91 -8.75 14.41
N PHE A 209 -13.28 -9.84 13.96
CA PHE A 209 -13.29 -11.10 14.72
C PHE A 209 -12.66 -10.97 16.10
N ALA A 210 -11.59 -10.18 16.24
CA ALA A 210 -10.98 -9.91 17.53
C ALA A 210 -11.95 -9.18 18.47
N ILE A 211 -12.69 -8.19 17.95
CA ILE A 211 -13.74 -7.48 18.70
C ILE A 211 -14.88 -8.42 19.11
N GLU A 212 -15.36 -9.26 18.19
CA GLU A 212 -16.40 -10.27 18.46
C GLU A 212 -15.95 -11.30 19.52
N CYS A 213 -14.65 -11.59 19.58
CA CYS A 213 -14.02 -12.40 20.63
C CYS A 213 -13.77 -11.62 21.94
N GLY A 214 -14.32 -10.41 22.12
CA GLY A 214 -14.16 -9.64 23.35
C GLY A 214 -12.72 -9.18 23.63
N LEU A 215 -11.95 -8.89 22.59
CA LEU A 215 -10.57 -8.36 22.69
C LEU A 215 -10.48 -6.86 22.34
N HIS A 216 -11.62 -6.18 22.25
CA HIS A 216 -11.74 -4.79 21.79
C HIS A 216 -10.91 -3.77 22.60
N HIS A 217 -10.59 -4.06 23.86
CA HIS A 217 -9.80 -3.21 24.76
C HIS A 217 -8.28 -3.45 24.63
N LEU A 218 -7.84 -4.50 23.93
CA LEU A 218 -6.42 -4.76 23.75
C LEU A 218 -5.80 -3.77 22.77
N GLN A 219 -4.69 -3.16 23.18
CA GLN A 219 -3.83 -2.40 22.27
C GLN A 219 -3.13 -3.35 21.31
N VAL A 220 -3.00 -2.93 20.06
CA VAL A 220 -2.42 -3.74 19.00
C VAL A 220 -0.94 -4.05 19.28
N ASP A 221 -0.20 -3.13 19.87
CA ASP A 221 1.20 -3.34 20.26
C ASP A 221 1.40 -3.97 21.65
N ARG A 222 0.33 -4.39 22.34
CA ARG A 222 0.39 -5.01 23.68
C ARG A 222 1.24 -6.27 23.67
N GLN A 223 2.13 -6.40 24.65
CA GLN A 223 2.96 -7.59 24.82
C GLN A 223 2.13 -8.80 25.25
N LEU A 224 2.31 -9.93 24.57
CA LEU A 224 1.56 -11.16 24.87
C LEU A 224 1.77 -11.65 26.31
N ALA A 225 2.94 -11.40 26.90
CA ALA A 225 3.26 -11.80 28.27
C ALA A 225 2.39 -11.11 29.34
N THR A 226 1.69 -10.02 28.97
CA THR A 226 0.82 -9.25 29.87
C THR A 226 -0.65 -9.65 29.77
N LEU A 227 -0.98 -10.62 28.92
CA LEU A 227 -2.34 -11.07 28.73
C LEU A 227 -2.79 -11.93 29.90
N SER A 228 -4.04 -11.76 30.31
CA SER A 228 -4.72 -12.72 31.17
C SER A 228 -4.85 -14.07 30.44
N LEU A 229 -5.03 -15.14 31.22
CA LEU A 229 -5.23 -16.47 30.66
C LEU A 229 -6.43 -16.53 29.70
N GLY A 230 -7.50 -15.80 30.02
CA GLY A 230 -8.69 -15.68 29.16
C GLY A 230 -8.41 -14.94 27.85
N GLU A 231 -7.71 -13.81 27.92
CA GLU A 231 -7.29 -13.06 26.71
C GLU A 231 -6.39 -13.92 25.81
N ALA A 232 -5.41 -14.61 26.39
CA ALA A 232 -4.50 -15.49 25.64
C ALA A 232 -5.25 -16.62 24.92
N ARG A 233 -6.21 -17.26 25.58
CA ARG A 233 -7.06 -18.31 24.97
C ARG A 233 -7.90 -17.79 23.81
N ARG A 234 -8.50 -16.59 23.97
CA ARG A 234 -9.29 -15.97 22.89
C ARG A 234 -8.42 -15.53 21.71
N ILE A 235 -7.18 -15.13 21.95
CA ILE A 235 -6.20 -14.85 20.87
C ILE A 235 -5.80 -16.13 20.14
N GLU A 236 -5.59 -17.23 20.86
CA GLU A 236 -5.33 -18.54 20.23
C GLU A 236 -6.53 -19.00 19.39
N LEU A 237 -7.76 -18.90 19.92
CA LEU A 237 -8.99 -19.18 19.19
C LEU A 237 -9.08 -18.34 17.91
N LEU A 238 -8.86 -17.03 18.00
CA LEU A 238 -8.85 -16.11 16.86
C LEU A 238 -7.81 -16.52 15.80
N THR A 239 -6.62 -16.92 16.24
CA THR A 239 -5.53 -17.37 15.34
C THR A 239 -5.98 -18.58 14.53
N TRP A 240 -6.58 -19.59 15.18
CA TRP A 240 -7.11 -20.78 14.50
C TRP A 240 -8.24 -20.44 13.53
N ILE A 241 -9.19 -19.58 13.92
CA ILE A 241 -10.29 -19.14 13.05
C ILE A 241 -9.75 -18.41 11.83
N SER A 242 -8.79 -17.49 12.01
CA SER A 242 -8.21 -16.69 10.92
C SER A 242 -7.43 -17.53 9.89
N GLN A 243 -6.88 -18.66 10.31
CA GLN A 243 -6.10 -19.57 9.46
C GLN A 243 -6.95 -20.73 8.90
N SER A 244 -8.18 -20.87 9.38
CA SER A 244 -9.09 -21.93 8.96
C SER A 244 -9.39 -21.83 7.47
N ARG A 245 -9.42 -22.98 6.81
CA ARG A 245 -9.77 -23.11 5.39
C ARG A 245 -11.06 -23.90 5.26
N SER A 246 -11.79 -23.67 4.17
CA SER A 246 -13.00 -24.44 3.86
C SER A 246 -12.70 -25.95 3.89
N GLY A 247 -13.56 -26.72 4.56
CA GLY A 247 -13.40 -28.16 4.74
C GLY A 247 -12.58 -28.61 5.97
N GLN A 248 -12.12 -27.70 6.82
CA GLN A 248 -11.53 -28.07 8.13
C GLN A 248 -12.59 -28.13 9.24
N THR A 249 -12.46 -29.13 10.10
CA THR A 249 -13.21 -29.23 11.36
C THR A 249 -12.28 -28.87 12.51
N LEU A 250 -12.59 -27.79 13.23
CA LEU A 250 -11.89 -27.40 14.45
C LEU A 250 -12.66 -27.92 15.67
N VAL A 251 -11.97 -28.59 16.59
CA VAL A 251 -12.54 -29.09 17.85
C VAL A 251 -11.90 -28.31 18.99
N PHE A 252 -12.72 -27.62 19.77
CA PHE A 252 -12.29 -26.84 20.93
C PHE A 252 -12.84 -27.47 22.20
N ASP A 253 -11.97 -27.68 23.18
CA ASP A 253 -12.35 -28.16 24.51
C ASP A 253 -12.51 -26.95 25.44
N GLU A 254 -13.73 -26.73 25.94
CA GLU A 254 -14.11 -25.64 26.85
C GLU A 254 -13.60 -24.23 26.48
N PRO A 255 -13.90 -23.69 25.27
CA PRO A 255 -13.41 -22.38 24.84
C PRO A 255 -13.94 -21.22 25.69
N GLY A 256 -14.95 -21.46 26.53
CA GLY A 256 -15.56 -20.49 27.43
C GLY A 256 -14.75 -20.17 28.69
N ILE A 257 -13.76 -20.98 29.07
CA ILE A 257 -13.04 -20.78 30.34
C ILE A 257 -12.12 -19.56 30.23
N GLY A 258 -12.49 -18.49 30.94
CA GLY A 258 -11.79 -17.21 30.98
C GLY A 258 -12.43 -16.10 30.13
N LEU A 259 -13.63 -16.32 29.59
CA LEU A 259 -14.53 -15.27 29.08
C LEU A 259 -15.15 -14.46 30.21
#